data_AF-A0A1Q7I1T6-F1
#
_entry.id   AF-A0A1Q7I1T6-F1
#
_cell.length_a   1.000
_cell.length_b   1.000
_cell.length_c   1.000
_cell.angle_alpha   90.00
_cell.angle_beta   90.00
_cell.angle_gamma   90.00
#
_symmetry.space_group_name_H-M   'P 1'
#
loop_
_entity.id
_entity.type
_entity.pdbx_description
1 polymer ?
#
loop_
_entity_poly.entity_id
_entity_poly.type
_entity_poly.pdbx_seq_one_letter_code
_entity_poly.pdbx_strand_id
1 'polypeptide(L)' 'MDCDDCLERLYQYLDKELTEGDVTVVKQHLDDCIGCSDHFVFEARFIKKVHDACAGDRAPFELRERIVLRLRGE' A
#
# COMPACT_ATOMS: atom_id res chain seq x y z
N MET A 1 -11.68 1.90 16.93
CA MET A 1 -10.77 0.90 16.37
C MET A 1 -9.71 0.62 17.41
N ASP A 2 -9.66 -0.61 17.88
CA ASP A 2 -8.58 -1.07 18.76
C ASP A 2 -7.40 -1.60 17.94
N CYS A 3 -6.38 -2.12 18.62
CA CYS A 3 -5.18 -2.64 17.95
C CYS A 3 -5.50 -3.88 17.10
N ASP A 4 -6.38 -4.77 17.56
CA ASP A 4 -6.70 -6.02 16.86
C ASP A 4 -7.44 -5.69 15.55
N ASP A 5 -8.46 -4.83 15.62
CA ASP A 5 -9.15 -4.30 14.44
C ASP A 5 -8.13 -3.68 13.44
N CYS A 6 -7.18 -2.90 13.94
CA CYS A 6 -6.20 -2.20 13.11
C CYS A 6 -5.29 -3.18 12.38
N LEU A 7 -4.85 -4.24 13.07
CA LEU A 7 -4.01 -5.30 12.50
C LEU A 7 -4.78 -6.13 11.46
N GLU A 8 -6.05 -6.44 11.69
CA GLU A 8 -6.90 -7.15 10.72
C GLU A 8 -7.08 -6.38 9.41
N ARG A 9 -7.16 -5.05 9.48
CA ARG A 9 -7.34 -4.18 8.31
C ARG A 9 -6.02 -3.67 7.71
N LEU A 10 -4.88 -4.00 8.30
CA LEU A 10 -3.58 -3.42 7.93
C LEU A 10 -3.19 -3.70 6.48
N TYR A 11 -3.40 -4.92 6.01
CA TYR A 11 -3.09 -5.31 4.62
C TYR A 11 -3.99 -4.59 3.62
N GLN A 12 -5.29 -4.51 3.89
CA GLN A 12 -6.24 -3.75 3.05
C GLN A 12 -5.87 -2.26 3.01
N TYR A 13 -5.35 -1.72 4.12
CA TYR A 13 -4.83 -0.35 4.17
C TYR A 13 -3.57 -0.21 3.30
N LEU A 14 -2.62 -1.15 3.38
CA LEU A 14 -1.39 -1.16 2.57
C LEU A 14 -1.69 -1.28 1.06
N ASP A 15 -2.67 -2.10 0.70
CA ASP A 15 -3.10 -2.34 -0.68
C ASP A 15 -4.06 -1.26 -1.21
N LYS A 16 -4.47 -0.31 -0.36
CA LYS A 16 -5.42 0.77 -0.66
C LYS A 16 -6.82 0.28 -1.07
N GLU A 17 -7.26 -0.82 -0.47
CA GLU A 17 -8.56 -1.46 -0.73
C GLU A 17 -9.65 -1.02 0.27
N LEU A 18 -9.31 -0.17 1.23
CA LEU A 18 -10.25 0.37 2.20
C LEU A 18 -11.07 1.55 1.65
N THR A 19 -12.27 1.74 2.21
CA THR A 19 -13.08 2.94 1.96
C THR A 19 -12.38 4.17 2.55
N GLU A 20 -12.69 5.38 2.05
CA GLU A 20 -12.08 6.62 2.57
C GLU A 20 -12.31 6.82 4.08
N GLY A 21 -13.48 6.39 4.57
CA GLY A 21 -13.81 6.40 6.00
C GLY A 21 -12.90 5.46 6.79
N ASP A 22 -12.74 4.23 6.33
CA ASP A 22 -11.90 3.22 7.00
C ASP A 22 -10.42 3.60 6.95
N VAL A 23 -9.94 4.18 5.85
CA VAL A 23 -8.58 4.73 5.74
C VAL A 23 -8.33 5.78 6.81
N THR A 24 -9.30 6.66 7.04
CA THR A 24 -9.19 7.71 8.06
C THR A 24 -9.10 7.13 9.47
N VAL A 25 -9.92 6.12 9.77
CA VAL A 25 -9.94 5.45 11.08
C VAL A 25 -8.65 4.67 11.35
N VAL A 26 -8.18 3.88 10.39
CA VAL A 26 -6.91 3.14 10.51
C VAL A 26 -5.75 4.11 10.67
N LYS A 27 -5.71 5.16 9.85
CA LYS A 27 -4.64 6.17 9.91
C LYS A 27 -4.57 6.85 11.27
N GLN A 28 -5.72 7.27 11.81
CA GLN A 28 -5.76 7.88 13.14
C GLN A 28 -5.20 6.94 14.21
N HIS A 29 -5.54 5.65 14.15
CA HIS A 29 -4.98 4.67 15.09
C HIS A 29 -3.46 4.50 14.93
N LEU A 30 -2.96 4.43 13.70
CA LEU A 30 -1.51 4.33 13.43
C LEU A 30 -0.73 5.58 13.90
N ASP A 31 -1.37 6.75 13.85
CA ASP A 31 -0.78 8.01 14.34
C ASP A 31 -0.73 8.07 15.88
N ASP A 32 -1.72 7.47 16.56
CA ASP A 32 -1.84 7.49 18.02
C ASP A 32 -1.18 6.28 18.73
N CYS A 33 -0.94 5.17 18.02
CA CYS A 33 -0.45 3.91 18.58
C CYS A 33 0.92 3.51 18.01
N ILE A 34 1.98 3.67 18.82
CA ILE A 34 3.35 3.32 18.44
C ILE A 34 3.48 1.84 18.05
N GLY A 35 2.85 0.93 18.78
CA GLY A 35 2.95 -0.52 18.49
C GLY A 35 2.39 -0.91 17.13
N CYS A 36 1.22 -0.37 16.77
CA CYS A 36 0.62 -0.60 15.45
C CYS A 36 1.40 0.12 14.34
N SER A 37 1.94 1.31 14.61
CA SER A 37 2.79 2.05 13.69
C SER A 37 4.09 1.29 13.34
N ASP A 38 4.78 0.74 14.34
CA ASP A 38 5.99 -0.06 14.15
C ASP A 38 5.68 -1.31 13.32
N HIS A 39 4.55 -1.98 13.59
CA HIS A 39 4.11 -3.12 12.81
C HIS A 39 3.78 -2.73 11.35
N PHE A 40 3.05 -1.63 11.14
CA PHE A 40 2.82 -1.08 9.79
C PHE A 40 4.12 -0.82 9.03
N VAL A 41 5.10 -0.16 9.66
CA VAL A 41 6.39 0.14 9.03
C VAL A 41 7.13 -1.14 8.65
N PHE A 42 7.09 -2.16 9.51
CA PHE A 42 7.68 -3.46 9.21
C PHE A 42 7.01 -4.12 8.00
N GLU A 43 5.68 -4.24 8.00
CA GLU A 43 4.93 -4.88 6.93
C GLU A 43 5.11 -4.15 5.59
N ALA A 44 5.05 -2.82 5.59
CA ALA A 44 5.30 -2.00 4.40
C ALA A 44 6.70 -2.25 3.81
N ARG A 45 7.73 -2.37 4.67
CA ARG A 45 9.10 -2.69 4.24
C ARG A 45 9.21 -4.12 3.72
N PHE A 46 8.52 -5.06 4.35
CA PHE A 46 8.50 -6.46 3.93
C PHE A 46 7.88 -6.62 2.54
N ILE A 47 6.68 -6.07 2.32
CA ILE A 47 5.99 -6.09 1.01
C ILE A 47 6.88 -5.43 -0.05
N LYS A 48 7.47 -4.27 0.25
CA LYS A 48 8.40 -3.60 -0.66
C LYS A 48 9.57 -4.51 -1.04
N LYS A 49 10.15 -5.22 -0.07
CA LYS A 49 11.28 -6.11 -0.30
C LYS A 49 10.89 -7.30 -1.19
N VAL A 50 9.71 -7.88 -0.97
CA VAL A 50 9.15 -8.95 -1.81
C VAL A 50 8.95 -8.45 -3.24
N HIS A 51 8.30 -7.28 -3.40
CA HIS A 51 8.12 -6.65 -4.70
C HIS A 51 9.45 -6.45 -5.42
N ASP A 52 10.45 -5.86 -4.76
CA ASP A 52 11.76 -5.58 -5.36
C ASP A 52 12.50 -6.87 -5.77
N ALA A 53 12.31 -7.98 -5.04
CA ALA A 53 12.86 -9.29 -5.40
C ALA A 53 12.14 -9.94 -6.59
N CYS A 54 10.84 -9.66 -6.77
CA CYS A 54 10.02 -10.19 -7.85
C CYS A 54 9.95 -9.28 -9.09
N ALA A 55 10.48 -8.05 -9.02
CA ALA A 55 10.41 -7.03 -10.08
C ALA A 55 11.32 -7.29 -11.31
N GLY A 56 11.75 -8.54 -11.53
CA GLY A 56 12.62 -8.92 -12.65
C GLY A 56 11.97 -8.76 -14.03
N ASP A 57 10.66 -8.95 -14.10
CA ASP A 57 9.89 -8.83 -15.35
C ASP A 57 9.47 -7.37 -15.58
N ARG A 58 10.29 -6.65 -16.34
CA ARG A 58 9.96 -5.30 -16.79
C ARG A 58 8.92 -5.37 -17.91
N ALA A 59 7.87 -4.55 -17.78
CA ALA A 59 6.88 -4.40 -18.85
C ALA A 59 7.57 -4.00 -20.18
N PRO A 60 7.12 -4.56 -21.32
CA PRO A 60 7.65 -4.19 -22.64
C PRO A 60 7.60 -2.68 -22.88
N PHE A 61 8.61 -2.16 -23.59
CA PHE A 61 8.72 -0.73 -23.86
C PHE A 61 7.47 -0.15 -24.55
N GLU A 62 6.97 -0.86 -25.56
CA GLU A 62 5.77 -0.51 -26.33
C GLU A 62 4.50 -0.37 -25.45
N LEU A 63 4.34 -1.21 -24.43
CA LEU A 63 3.20 -1.14 -23.52
C LEU A 63 3.28 0.12 -22.66
N ARG A 64 4.47 0.40 -22.13
CA ARG A 64 4.74 1.60 -21.34
C ARG A 64 4.53 2.86 -22.17
N GLU A 65 4.99 2.90 -23.41
CA GLU A 65 4.79 4.03 -24.32
C GLU A 65 3.30 4.29 -24.57
N ARG A 66 2.53 3.24 -24.89
CA ARG A 66 1.08 3.32 -25.06
C ARG A 66 0.36 3.85 -23.82
N ILE A 67 0.77 3.43 -22.62
CA ILE A 67 0.19 3.91 -21.36
C ILE A 67 0.50 5.40 -21.16
N VAL A 68 1.75 5.81 -21.40
CA VAL A 68 2.18 7.20 -21.25
C VAL A 68 1.42 8.13 -22.20
N LEU A 69 1.23 7.75 -23.47
CA LEU A 69 0.44 8.51 -24.44
C LEU A 69 -1.01 8.71 -23.95
N ARG A 70 -1.66 7.63 -23.50
CA ARG A 70 -3.03 7.71 -22.95
C ARG A 70 -3.14 8.59 -21.71
N LEU A 71 -2.15 8.55 -20.83
CA LEU A 71 -2.12 9.41 -19.64
C LEU A 71 -1.90 10.89 -19.98
N ARG A 72 -1.27 11.19 -21.12
CA ARG A 72 -1.07 12.54 -21.64
C ARG A 72 -2.28 13.09 -22.39
N GLY A 73 -3.28 12.25 -22.69
CA GLY A 73 -4.50 12.66 -23.38
C GLY A 73 -4.36 12.76 -24.92
N GLU A 74 -3.37 12.09 -25.50
CA GLU A 74 -3.16 11.94 -26.94
C GLU A 74 -3.76 10.63 -27.48
#